data_AF-A0A7K2EIX8-F1
#
_entry.id   AF-A0A7K2EIX8-F1
#
_cell.length_a   1.000
_cell.length_b   1.000
_cell.length_c   1.000
_cell.angle_alpha   90.00
_cell.angle_beta   90.00
_cell.angle_gamma   90.00
#
_symmetry.space_group_name_H-M   'P 1'
#
loop_
_entity.id
_entity.type
_entity.pdbx_description
1 polymer ?
#
loop_
_entity_poly.entity_id
_entity_poly.type
_entity_poly.pdbx_seq_one_letter_code
_entity_poly.pdbx_strand_id
1 'polypeptide(L)' 'MAVDPILLEIYRHRFIGAAEEMGVTLQRTGYSPNIKERLDYSCAAFDAEGNMVAQAAHIPVHLGAM' A
#
# COMPACT_ATOMS: atom_id res chain seq x y z
N MET A 1 4.23 20.61 18.63
CA MET A 1 4.08 21.26 17.30
C MET A 1 2.72 20.83 16.77
N ALA A 2 1.85 21.74 16.34
CA ALA A 2 0.56 21.35 15.77
C ALA A 2 0.79 20.78 14.36
N VAL A 3 0.21 19.62 14.06
CA VAL A 3 0.22 19.06 12.70
C VAL A 3 -0.75 19.87 11.85
N ASP A 4 -0.30 20.36 10.69
CA ASP A 4 -1.17 21.02 9.73
C ASP A 4 -2.14 19.99 9.11
N PRO A 5 -3.46 20.12 9.32
CA PRO A 5 -4.43 19.15 8.82
C PRO A 5 -4.47 19.07 7.30
N ILE A 6 -4.13 20.14 6.58
CA ILE A 6 -4.07 20.15 5.12
C ILE A 6 -2.88 19.31 4.66
N LEU A 7 -1.69 19.54 5.24
CA LEU A 7 -0.51 18.75 4.92
C LEU A 7 -0.72 17.28 5.27
N LEU A 8 -1.33 16.99 6.42
CA LEU A 8 -1.63 15.62 6.84
C LEU A 8 -2.46 14.89 5.77
N GLU A 9 -3.54 15.49 5.29
CA GLU A 9 -4.37 14.86 4.25
C GLU A 9 -3.67 14.75 2.90
N ILE A 10 -2.83 15.72 2.51
CA ILE A 10 -2.03 15.63 1.27
C ILE A 10 -1.10 14.41 1.34
N TYR A 11 -0.35 14.25 2.42
CA TYR A 11 0.57 13.14 2.58
C TYR A 11 -0.17 11.81 2.70
N ARG A 12 -1.28 11.76 3.43
CA ARG A 12 -2.15 10.58 3.53
C ARG A 12 -2.57 10.09 2.14
N HIS A 13 -3.13 10.96 1.31
CA HIS A 13 -3.55 10.57 -0.05
C HIS A 13 -2.35 10.19 -0.93
N ARG A 14 -1.21 10.87 -0.79
CA ARG A 14 0.00 10.56 -1.56
C ARG A 14 0.54 9.17 -1.26
N PHE A 15 0.59 8.77 0.02
CA PHE A 15 1.09 7.45 0.39
C PHE A 15 0.11 6.33 0.03
N ILE A 16 -1.20 6.56 0.21
CA ILE A 16 -2.23 5.60 -0.23
C ILE A 16 -2.15 5.40 -1.75
N GLY A 17 -2.12 6.49 -2.52
CA GLY A 17 -2.02 6.42 -3.98
C GLY A 17 -0.76 5.71 -4.46
N ALA A 18 0.39 5.93 -3.80
CA ALA A 18 1.61 5.19 -4.13
C ALA A 18 1.46 3.68 -3.90
N ALA A 19 0.85 3.26 -2.78
CA ALA A 19 0.61 1.86 -2.51
C ALA A 19 -0.37 1.23 -3.54
N GLU A 20 -1.41 1.96 -3.94
CA GLU A 20 -2.36 1.53 -4.98
C GLU A 20 -1.69 1.37 -6.36
N GLU A 21 -0.87 2.34 -6.77
CA GLU A 21 -0.11 2.27 -8.02
C GLU A 21 0.89 1.11 -8.04
N MET A 22 1.51 0.79 -6.91
CA MET A 22 2.34 -0.41 -6.77
C MET A 22 1.52 -1.68 -7.05
N GLY A 23 0.32 -1.77 -6.49
CA GLY A 23 -0.58 -2.91 -6.70
C GLY A 23 -1.00 -3.07 -8.16
N VAL A 24 -1.39 -1.98 -8.81
CA VAL A 24 -1.75 -1.98 -10.24
C VAL A 24 -0.56 -2.39 -11.11
N THR A 25 0.64 -1.88 -10.79
CA THR A 25 1.86 -2.23 -11.52
C THR A 25 2.16 -3.71 -11.38
N LEU A 26 2.15 -4.24 -10.14
CA LEU A 26 2.41 -5.64 -9.84
C LEU A 26 1.43 -6.58 -10.56
N GLN A 27 0.14 -6.25 -10.57
CA GLN A 27 -0.88 -7.02 -11.28
C GLN A 27 -0.62 -7.06 -12.79
N ARG A 28 -0.27 -5.92 -13.40
CA ARG A 28 -0.04 -5.81 -14.85
C ARG A 28 1.21 -6.57 -15.29
N THR A 29 2.27 -6.51 -14.50
CA THR A 29 3.57 -7.09 -14.84
C THR A 29 3.76 -8.52 -14.32
N GLY A 30 2.91 -8.99 -13.41
CA GLY A 30 2.98 -10.35 -12.87
C GLY A 30 2.77 -11.43 -13.94
N TYR A 31 3.47 -12.56 -13.81
CA TYR A 31 3.23 -13.74 -14.64
C TYR A 31 2.45 -14.85 -13.92
N SER A 32 2.43 -14.81 -12.58
CA SER A 32 1.75 -15.81 -11.76
C SER A 32 0.23 -15.61 -11.82
N PRO A 33 -0.56 -16.67 -12.06
CA PRO A 33 -2.02 -16.61 -11.93
C PRO A 33 -2.47 -16.17 -10.54
N ASN A 34 -1.71 -16.47 -9.48
CA ASN A 34 -2.02 -15.98 -8.14
C ASN A 34 -2.00 -14.44 -8.08
N ILE A 35 -1.06 -13.81 -8.79
CA ILE A 35 -0.95 -12.34 -8.84
C ILE A 35 -1.95 -11.76 -9.84
N LYS A 36 -2.03 -12.32 -11.05
CA LYS A 36 -2.83 -11.74 -12.16
C LYS A 36 -4.33 -11.96 -12.03
N GLU A 37 -4.73 -13.15 -11.59
CA GLU A 37 -6.11 -13.61 -11.62
C GLU A 37 -6.72 -13.69 -10.22
N ARG A 38 -5.96 -14.25 -9.27
CA ARG A 38 -6.44 -14.39 -7.88
C ARG A 38 -6.23 -13.14 -7.02
N LEU A 39 -5.44 -12.18 -7.50
CA LEU A 39 -5.09 -10.94 -6.79
C LEU A 39 -4.54 -11.21 -5.39
N ASP A 40 -3.76 -12.27 -5.26
CA ASP A 40 -3.15 -12.74 -4.03
C ASP A 40 -1.83 -12.00 -3.75
N TYR A 41 -1.95 -10.71 -3.47
CA TYR A 41 -0.85 -9.83 -3.11
C TYR A 41 -1.34 -8.64 -2.30
N SER A 42 -0.40 -7.99 -1.59
CA SER A 42 -0.63 -6.70 -0.93
C SER A 42 0.55 -5.78 -1.21
N CYS A 43 0.31 -4.47 -1.17
CA CYS A 43 1.34 -3.46 -1.27
C CYS A 43 1.20 -2.51 -0.08
N ALA A 44 2.30 -2.24 0.60
CA ALA A 44 2.33 -1.36 1.75
C ALA A 44 3.62 -0.53 1.77
N ALA A 45 3.53 0.65 2.37
CA ALA A 45 4.64 1.55 2.61
C ALA A 45 4.91 1.63 4.12
N PHE A 46 6.18 1.58 4.49
CA PHE A 46 6.63 1.58 5.89
C PHE A 46 7.59 2.74 6.12
N ASP A 47 7.61 3.26 7.34
CA ASP A 47 8.65 4.20 7.78
C ASP A 47 9.96 3.47 8.13
N ALA A 48 10.96 4.24 8.53
CA ALA A 48 12.28 3.69 8.88
C ALA A 48 12.29 2.81 10.14
N GLU A 49 11.23 2.88 10.95
CA GLU A 49 11.06 2.08 12.17
C GLU A 49 10.26 0.79 11.91
N GLY A 50 9.74 0.63 10.68
CA GLY A 50 8.91 -0.51 10.29
C GLY A 50 7.43 -0.32 10.59
N ASN A 51 6.98 0.89 10.93
CA ASN A 51 5.55 1.13 11.10
C ASN A 51 4.88 1.27 9.72
N MET A 52 3.72 0.66 9.56
CA MET A 52 2.93 0.78 8.33
C MET A 52 2.32 2.18 8.20
N VAL A 53 2.67 2.88 7.11
CA VAL A 53 2.22 4.25 6.81
C VAL A 53 1.02 4.24 5.85
N ALA A 54 1.03 3.32 4.88
CA ALA A 54 -0.07 3.15 3.92
C ALA A 54 -0.10 1.73 3.36
N GLN A 55 -1.26 1.34 2.84
CA GLN A 55 -1.46 0.06 2.17
C GLN A 55 -2.50 0.18 1.06
N ALA A 56 -2.32 -0.59 -0.01
CA ALA A 56 -3.36 -0.87 -0.98
C ALA A 56 -4.27 -1.95 -0.42
N ALA A 57 -5.58 -1.72 -0.47
CA ALA A 57 -6.60 -2.53 0.19
C ALA A 57 -6.73 -3.94 -0.39
N HIS A 58 -5.81 -4.84 -0.05
CA HIS A 58 -5.83 -6.22 -0.50
C HIS A 58 -5.36 -7.14 0.64
N ILE A 59 -6.24 -8.08 1.00
CA ILE A 59 -6.00 -9.22 1.90
C ILE A 59 -5.54 -8.84 3.34
N PRO A 60 -6.47 -8.72 4.31
CA PRO A 60 -6.17 -8.28 5.67
C PRO A 60 -5.13 -9.12 6.44
N VAL A 61 -4.97 -10.41 6.10
CA VAL A 61 -4.01 -11.29 6.77
C VAL A 61 -2.56 -10.91 6.48
N HIS A 62 -2.26 -10.32 5.31
CA HIS A 62 -0.91 -9.84 5.00
C HIS A 62 -0.49 -8.69 5.92
N LEU A 63 -1.44 -7.87 6.38
CA LEU A 63 -1.16 -6.68 7.18
C LEU A 63 -0.74 -7.02 8.62
N GLY A 64 -1.14 -8.19 9.14
CA GLY A 64 -0.73 -8.64 10.48
C GLY A 64 0.64 -9.31 10.52
N ALA A 65 1.24 -9.58 9.35
CA ALA A 65 2.48 -10.34 9.21
C ALA A 65 3.65 -9.53 8.62
N MET A 66 3.41 -8.28 8.21
CA MET A 66 4.40 -7.37 7.62
C MET A 66 4.99 -6.39 8.62
#